data_AF-A0A5K3EX62-F1
#
_entry.id   AF-A0A5K3EX62-F1
#
_cell.length_a   1.000
_cell.length_b   1.000
_cell.length_c   1.000
_cell.angle_alpha   90.00
_cell.angle_beta   90.00
_cell.angle_gamma   90.00
#
_symmetry.space_group_name_H-M   'P 1'
#
loop_
_entity.id
_entity.type
_entity.pdbx_description
1 polymer ?
#
loop_
_entity_poly.entity_id
_entity_poly.type
_entity_poly.pdbx_seq_one_letter_code
_entity_poly.pdbx_strand_id
1 'polypeptide(L)'
;MTTLITITGGLAAVLYTDLVQTCVMLFGAILLTAIGFNKIGGFSGLLTYYGQATSPIDLNTSSAEVFIMNMHDVAVSQFSAGTLPTVDSLASSQNISSNLTCKLPSSNAFVMLRDISDSEMPWLGYILGQTPASIWYWCADQMMVQRVLAAKSLSHAQGATLMAGFIKIFPLFIIVLPGMISRILYPDTIGCGTAEECLEICGNRHG
;
A
#
# COMPACT_ATOMS: atom_id res chain seq x y z
N MET A 1 -5.08 8.18 -29.35
CA MET A 1 -6.06 7.10 -29.62
C MET A 1 -7.41 7.41 -28.99
N THR A 2 -7.47 7.71 -27.69
CA THR A 2 -8.71 8.13 -26.98
C THR A 2 -9.44 9.30 -27.66
N THR A 3 -8.72 10.34 -28.09
CA THR A 3 -9.31 11.49 -28.80
C THR A 3 -10.06 11.11 -30.08
N LEU A 4 -9.53 10.14 -30.85
CA LEU A 4 -10.17 9.66 -32.09
C LEU A 4 -11.45 8.88 -31.81
N ILE A 5 -11.47 8.06 -30.75
CA ILE A 5 -12.63 7.25 -30.36
C ILE A 5 -13.75 8.16 -29.82
N THR A 6 -13.39 9.20 -29.06
CA THR A 6 -14.34 10.19 -28.56
C THR A 6 -14.96 11.03 -29.69
N ILE A 7 -14.15 11.46 -30.68
CA ILE A 7 -14.64 12.26 -31.82
C ILE A 7 -15.55 11.43 -32.72
N THR A 8 -15.27 10.14 -32.91
CA THR A 8 -16.02 9.27 -33.84
C THR A 8 -17.26 8.63 -33.21
N GLY A 9 -17.24 8.32 -31.91
CA GLY A 9 -18.30 7.55 -31.26
C GLY A 9 -18.99 8.22 -30.05
N GLY A 10 -18.57 9.42 -29.66
CA GLY A 10 -19.17 10.18 -28.55
C GLY A 10 -19.03 9.51 -27.17
N LEU A 11 -19.89 9.92 -26.23
CA LEU A 11 -19.86 9.45 -24.83
C LEU A 11 -20.12 7.93 -24.70
N ALA A 12 -20.94 7.36 -25.60
CA ALA A 12 -21.28 5.94 -25.58
C ALA A 12 -20.08 5.05 -25.95
N ALA A 13 -19.29 5.45 -26.95
CA ALA A 13 -18.07 4.72 -27.33
C ALA A 13 -17.04 4.72 -26.19
N VAL A 14 -16.88 5.86 -25.50
CA VAL A 14 -16.00 5.97 -24.33
C VAL A 14 -16.47 5.02 -23.22
N LEU A 15 -17.76 4.96 -22.94
CA LEU A 15 -18.32 4.08 -21.91
C LEU A 15 -18.07 2.59 -22.21
N TYR A 16 -18.19 2.21 -23.48
CA TYR A 16 -17.94 0.84 -23.91
C TYR A 16 -16.47 0.47 -23.72
N THR A 17 -15.54 1.36 -24.09
CA THR A 17 -14.11 1.11 -23.88
C THR A 17 -13.73 1.09 -22.40
N ASP A 18 -14.33 1.92 -21.55
CA ASP A 18 -14.13 1.90 -20.10
C ASP A 18 -14.54 0.55 -19.49
N LEU A 19 -15.65 -0.03 -19.97
CA LEU A 19 -16.14 -1.33 -19.53
C LEU A 19 -15.18 -2.46 -19.92
N VAL A 20 -14.72 -2.47 -21.18
CA VAL A 20 -13.74 -3.46 -21.65
C VAL A 20 -12.44 -3.34 -20.85
N GLN A 21 -11.96 -2.12 -20.63
CA GLN A 21 -10.76 -1.87 -19.84
C GLN A 21 -10.92 -2.37 -18.40
N THR A 22 -12.09 -2.18 -17.79
CA THR A 22 -12.37 -2.69 -16.44
C THR A 22 -12.26 -4.23 -16.40
N CYS A 23 -12.78 -4.94 -17.40
CA CYS A 23 -12.66 -6.40 -17.48
C CYS A 23 -11.21 -6.85 -17.65
N VAL A 24 -10.44 -6.17 -18.52
CA VAL A 24 -9.02 -6.49 -18.75
C VAL A 24 -8.18 -6.28 -17.50
N MET A 25 -8.37 -5.16 -16.79
CA MET A 25 -7.66 -4.84 -15.54
C MET A 25 -8.02 -5.83 -14.43
N LEU A 26 -9.31 -6.19 -14.31
CA LEU A 26 -9.78 -7.16 -13.33
C LEU A 26 -9.15 -8.53 -13.55
N PHE A 27 -9.12 -8.99 -14.80
CA PHE A 27 -8.49 -10.26 -15.15
C PHE A 27 -6.99 -10.26 -14.86
N GLY A 28 -6.28 -9.21 -15.27
CA GLY A 28 -4.84 -9.07 -15.04
C GLY A 28 -4.49 -9.08 -13.55
N ALA A 29 -5.25 -8.36 -12.73
CA ALA A 29 -4.99 -8.30 -11.30
C ALA A 29 -5.32 -9.61 -10.56
N ILE A 30 -6.37 -10.34 -10.98
CA ILE A 30 -6.66 -11.67 -10.46
C ILE A 30 -5.52 -12.64 -10.81
N LEU A 31 -5.03 -12.63 -12.05
CA LEU A 31 -3.92 -13.49 -12.46
C LEU A 31 -2.64 -13.19 -11.68
N LEU A 32 -2.26 -11.91 -11.56
CA LEU A 32 -1.07 -11.50 -10.82
C LEU A 32 -1.17 -11.92 -9.35
N THR A 33 -2.32 -11.72 -8.74
CA THR A 33 -2.56 -12.09 -7.34
C THR A 33 -2.49 -13.62 -7.17
N ALA A 34 -3.06 -14.40 -8.10
CA ALA A 34 -2.99 -15.87 -8.05
C ALA A 34 -1.56 -16.41 -8.19
N ILE A 35 -0.78 -15.87 -9.14
CA ILE A 35 0.64 -16.22 -9.30
C ILE A 35 1.43 -15.85 -8.04
N GLY A 36 1.13 -14.67 -7.48
CA GLY A 36 1.69 -14.20 -6.22
C GLY A 36 1.42 -15.16 -5.07
N PHE A 37 0.16 -15.56 -4.87
CA PHE A 37 -0.24 -16.51 -3.83
C PHE A 37 0.43 -17.87 -3.96
N ASN A 38 0.63 -18.37 -5.18
CA ASN A 38 1.35 -19.62 -5.41
C ASN A 38 2.82 -19.54 -4.97
N LYS A 39 3.45 -18.36 -5.06
CA LYS A 39 4.83 -18.16 -4.60
C LYS A 39 4.97 -18.06 -3.09
N ILE A 40 4.00 -17.41 -2.42
CA ILE A 40 4.08 -17.16 -0.97
C ILE A 40 3.43 -18.27 -0.13
N GLY A 41 2.80 -19.28 -0.74
CA GLY A 41 2.12 -20.36 0.00
C GLY A 41 0.71 -19.99 0.50
N GLY A 42 0.01 -19.12 -0.23
CA GLY A 42 -1.36 -18.72 0.08
C GLY A 42 -1.47 -17.63 1.15
N PHE A 43 -2.66 -17.50 1.75
CA PHE A 43 -2.97 -16.44 2.72
C PHE A 43 -2.20 -16.60 4.04
N SER A 44 -1.91 -17.84 4.46
CA SER A 44 -1.11 -18.08 5.67
C SER A 44 0.30 -17.52 5.52
N GLY A 45 0.93 -17.74 4.36
CA GLY A 45 2.26 -17.19 4.09
C GLY A 45 2.24 -15.67 3.98
N LEU A 46 1.17 -15.08 3.42
CA LEU A 46 1.00 -13.63 3.37
C LEU A 46 1.10 -13.01 4.77
N LEU A 47 0.34 -13.53 5.74
CA LEU A 47 0.34 -13.00 7.11
C LEU A 47 1.67 -13.21 7.83
N THR A 48 2.35 -14.34 7.60
CA THR A 48 3.63 -14.63 8.24
C THR A 48 4.78 -13.78 7.68
N TYR A 49 4.87 -13.64 6.36
CA TYR A 49 6.00 -12.97 5.71
C TYR A 49 5.85 -11.46 5.63
N TYR A 50 4.62 -10.91 5.65
CA TYR A 50 4.42 -9.46 5.50
C TYR A 50 5.13 -8.63 6.58
N GLY A 51 5.05 -9.05 7.86
CA GLY A 51 5.72 -8.35 8.96
C GLY A 51 7.24 -8.50 8.98
N GLN A 52 7.78 -9.44 8.20
CA GLN A 52 9.22 -9.74 8.12
C GLN A 52 9.84 -9.24 6.80
N ALA A 53 9.06 -8.59 5.92
CA ALA A 53 9.50 -8.13 4.61
C ALA A 53 10.35 -6.85 4.71
N THR A 54 11.55 -7.00 5.27
CA THR A 54 12.60 -5.97 5.36
C THR A 54 13.70 -6.25 4.33
N SER A 55 14.45 -5.22 3.95
CA SER A 55 15.55 -5.37 3.00
C SER A 55 16.74 -6.12 3.64
N PRO A 56 17.41 -7.04 2.90
CA PRO A 56 18.61 -7.73 3.33
C PRO A 56 19.69 -6.74 3.77
N ILE A 57 20.46 -7.14 4.77
CA ILE A 57 21.58 -6.36 5.27
C ILE A 57 22.83 -6.77 4.50
N ASP A 58 23.44 -5.82 3.80
CA ASP A 58 24.72 -6.02 3.13
C ASP A 58 25.84 -6.10 4.18
N LEU A 59 26.33 -7.32 4.43
CA LEU A 59 27.32 -7.60 5.48
C LEU A 59 28.74 -7.09 5.14
N ASN A 60 28.92 -6.55 3.93
CA ASN A 60 30.20 -6.01 3.46
C ASN A 60 30.35 -4.50 3.72
N THR A 61 29.32 -3.87 4.31
CA THR A 61 29.33 -2.47 4.74
C THR A 61 29.72 -2.41 6.23
N SER A 62 30.57 -1.44 6.62
CA SER A 62 31.06 -1.23 8.00
C SER A 62 29.96 -1.11 9.08
N SER A 63 28.70 -0.90 8.68
CA SER A 63 27.51 -0.90 9.54
C SER A 63 27.07 -2.30 10.00
N ALA A 64 27.46 -3.37 9.30
CA ALA A 64 27.07 -4.74 9.62
C ALA A 64 27.80 -5.30 10.86
N GLU A 65 29.06 -4.94 11.07
CA GLU A 65 29.78 -5.32 12.31
C GLU A 65 29.17 -4.64 13.54
N VAL A 66 28.75 -3.38 13.41
CA VAL A 66 28.05 -2.62 14.47
C VAL A 66 26.68 -3.24 14.76
N PHE A 67 25.95 -3.70 13.75
CA PHE A 67 24.69 -4.41 13.94
C PHE A 67 24.86 -5.74 14.69
N ILE A 68 25.84 -6.56 14.32
CA ILE A 68 26.14 -7.82 15.01
C ILE A 68 26.53 -7.56 16.47
N MET A 69 27.32 -6.50 16.72
CA MET A 69 27.69 -6.06 18.08
C MET A 69 26.47 -5.63 18.89
N ASN A 70 25.57 -4.80 18.33
CA ASN A 70 24.36 -4.35 19.02
C ASN A 70 23.34 -5.48 19.25
N MET A 71 23.18 -6.38 18.29
CA MET A 71 22.27 -7.52 18.40
C MET A 71 22.77 -8.54 19.44
N HIS A 72 24.09 -8.77 19.52
CA HIS A 72 24.70 -9.58 20.57
C HIS A 72 24.53 -8.93 21.96
N ASP A 73 24.76 -7.62 22.08
CA ASP A 73 24.65 -6.91 23.36
C ASP A 73 23.20 -6.79 23.86
N VAL A 74 22.23 -6.63 22.95
CA VAL A 74 20.79 -6.65 23.28
C VAL A 74 20.31 -8.06 23.64
N ALA A 75 20.72 -9.09 22.90
CA ALA A 75 20.39 -10.46 23.25
C ALA A 75 20.95 -10.86 24.63
N VAL A 76 22.16 -10.43 24.97
CA VAL A 76 22.80 -10.69 26.27
C VAL A 76 22.15 -9.90 27.41
N SER A 77 21.82 -8.62 27.21
CA SER A 77 21.18 -7.79 28.24
C SER A 77 19.75 -8.21 28.55
N GLN A 78 18.98 -8.70 27.56
CA GLN A 78 17.62 -9.20 27.77
C GLN A 78 17.54 -10.61 28.33
N PHE A 79 18.49 -11.47 27.94
CA PHE A 79 18.63 -12.79 28.57
C PHE A 79 18.97 -12.64 30.06
N SER A 80 19.80 -11.66 30.42
CA SER A 80 20.08 -11.31 31.83
C SER A 80 18.88 -10.71 32.57
N ALA A 81 17.88 -10.19 31.84
CA ALA A 81 16.61 -9.67 32.38
C ALA A 81 15.46 -10.68 32.31
N GLY A 82 15.70 -11.93 31.86
CA GLY A 82 14.70 -13.00 31.81
C GLY A 82 13.56 -12.78 30.81
N THR A 83 13.75 -11.92 29.80
CA THR A 83 12.72 -11.59 28.79
C THR A 83 13.17 -12.02 27.39
N LEU A 84 12.21 -12.44 26.55
CA LEU A 84 12.48 -12.84 25.16
C LEU A 84 12.77 -11.58 24.33
N PRO A 85 13.82 -11.55 23.49
CA PRO A 85 14.15 -10.36 22.72
C PRO A 85 13.05 -10.01 21.72
N THR A 86 12.50 -8.80 21.81
CA THR A 86 11.51 -8.26 20.87
C THR A 86 12.14 -7.17 20.00
N VAL A 87 11.57 -6.94 18.81
CA VAL A 87 12.04 -5.89 17.90
C VAL A 87 11.98 -4.49 18.54
N ASP A 88 11.06 -4.26 19.48
CA ASP A 88 10.91 -3.00 20.22
C ASP A 88 12.07 -2.75 21.20
N SER A 89 12.57 -3.81 21.83
CA SER A 89 13.75 -3.74 22.68
C SER A 89 15.06 -3.58 21.91
N LEU A 90 15.12 -4.13 20.70
CA LEU A 90 16.25 -3.91 19.80
C LEU A 90 16.25 -2.45 19.29
N ALA A 91 15.07 -1.91 18.96
CA ALA A 91 14.84 -0.51 18.53
C ALA A 91 15.08 0.54 19.65
N SER A 92 15.08 0.13 20.92
CA SER A 92 15.29 1.03 22.08
C SER A 92 16.72 1.02 22.63
N SER A 93 17.65 0.29 22.00
CA SER A 93 19.04 0.21 22.47
C SER A 93 19.85 1.47 22.13
N GLN A 94 20.69 1.95 23.07
CA GLN A 94 21.33 3.27 23.01
C GLN A 94 22.40 3.45 21.91
N ASN A 95 22.71 2.43 21.10
CA ASN A 95 23.77 2.47 20.08
C ASN A 95 23.30 2.00 18.69
N ILE A 96 22.02 2.14 18.35
CA ILE A 96 21.53 1.83 17.00
C ILE A 96 22.09 2.85 15.99
N SER A 97 22.90 2.40 15.04
CA SER A 97 23.31 3.20 13.89
C SER A 97 22.09 3.62 13.08
N SER A 98 22.04 4.87 12.61
CA SER A 98 20.95 5.46 11.83
C SER A 98 20.51 4.60 10.63
N ASN A 99 21.44 3.82 10.05
CA ASN A 99 21.18 2.87 8.96
C ASN A 99 20.31 1.66 9.35
N LEU A 100 20.25 1.29 10.63
CA LEU A 100 19.46 0.16 11.10
C LEU A 100 18.01 0.54 11.38
N THR A 101 17.78 1.77 11.87
CA THR A 101 16.43 2.31 12.10
C THR A 101 15.59 2.32 10.81
N CYS A 102 16.23 2.55 9.66
CA CYS A 102 15.59 2.53 8.35
C CYS A 102 15.04 1.17 7.92
N LYS A 103 15.58 0.08 8.45
CA LYS A 103 15.17 -1.30 8.10
C LYS A 103 14.07 -1.84 9.01
N LEU A 104 13.76 -1.14 10.09
CA LEU A 104 12.75 -1.53 11.06
C LEU A 104 11.42 -0.82 10.72
N PRO A 105 10.27 -1.53 10.80
CA PRO A 105 8.98 -0.89 10.64
C PRO A 105 8.77 0.13 11.78
N SER A 106 8.15 1.27 11.44
CA SER A 106 7.77 2.29 12.43
C SER A 106 6.87 1.69 13.51
N SER A 107 6.95 2.20 14.74
CA SER A 107 6.08 1.78 15.86
C SER A 107 4.58 1.95 15.56
N ASN A 108 4.23 2.86 14.64
CA ASN A 108 2.87 3.11 14.21
C ASN A 108 2.53 2.49 12.83
N ALA A 109 3.34 1.57 12.31
CA ALA A 109 3.15 1.00 10.97
C ALA A 109 1.79 0.29 10.77
N PHE A 110 1.18 -0.20 11.85
CA PHE A 110 -0.13 -0.86 11.83
C PHE A 110 -1.30 0.09 12.18
N VAL A 111 -1.01 1.37 12.40
CA VAL A 111 -2.03 2.40 12.67
C VAL A 111 -2.31 3.16 11.37
N MET A 112 -3.41 2.81 10.71
CA MET A 112 -3.78 3.40 9.42
C MET A 112 -4.19 4.87 9.53
N LEU A 113 -4.99 5.22 10.53
CA LEU A 113 -5.39 6.60 10.81
C LEU A 113 -4.70 7.04 12.09
N ARG A 114 -3.78 8.00 11.97
CA ARG A 114 -2.92 8.45 13.06
C ARG A 114 -3.57 9.65 13.78
N ASP A 115 -3.00 10.00 14.94
CA ASP A 115 -3.45 11.15 15.72
C ASP A 115 -3.39 12.47 14.95
N ILE A 116 -4.11 13.48 15.44
CA ILE A 116 -4.27 14.78 14.78
C ILE A 116 -2.92 15.51 14.59
N SER A 117 -1.97 15.26 15.48
CA SER A 117 -0.65 15.91 15.46
C SER A 117 0.40 15.17 14.62
N ASP A 118 0.07 14.01 14.06
CA ASP A 118 0.99 13.28 13.19
C ASP A 118 0.98 13.89 11.79
N SER A 119 2.17 14.06 11.20
CA SER A 119 2.29 14.56 9.82
C SER A 119 1.73 13.56 8.82
N GLU A 120 1.83 12.27 9.13
CA GLU A 120 1.46 11.21 8.21
C GLU A 120 0.03 10.72 8.48
N MET A 121 -0.88 10.96 7.53
CA MET A 121 -2.27 10.48 7.57
C MET A 121 -3.02 10.72 8.91
N PRO A 122 -3.14 11.96 9.38
CA PRO A 122 -3.96 12.28 10.54
C PRO A 122 -5.44 11.99 10.25
N TRP A 123 -6.13 11.30 11.17
CA TRP A 123 -7.52 10.86 10.97
C TRP A 123 -8.47 12.02 10.61
N LEU A 124 -8.26 13.18 11.24
CA LEU A 124 -9.10 14.35 11.03
C LEU A 124 -8.90 14.93 9.63
N GLY A 125 -7.64 15.03 9.18
CA GLY A 125 -7.31 15.46 7.82
C GLY A 125 -7.85 14.50 6.77
N TYR A 126 -7.76 13.20 7.01
CA TYR A 126 -8.32 12.18 6.13
C TYR A 126 -9.84 12.30 6.01
N ILE A 127 -10.58 12.34 7.12
CA ILE A 127 -12.06 12.40 7.07
C ILE A 127 -12.55 13.74 6.49
N LEU A 128 -11.97 14.86 6.91
CA LEU A 128 -12.37 16.18 6.44
C LEU A 128 -11.92 16.48 5.00
N GLY A 129 -10.85 15.84 4.51
CA GLY A 129 -10.41 15.96 3.13
C GLY A 129 -11.15 15.00 2.19
N GLN A 130 -11.25 13.73 2.58
CA GLN A 130 -11.80 12.67 1.73
C GLN A 130 -13.31 12.78 1.55
N THR A 131 -14.06 13.21 2.57
CA THR A 131 -15.52 13.29 2.49
C THR A 131 -15.99 14.35 1.49
N PRO A 132 -15.53 15.61 1.53
CA PRO A 132 -15.89 16.62 0.53
C PRO A 132 -15.36 16.28 -0.87
N ALA A 133 -14.16 15.73 -0.98
CA ALA A 133 -13.61 15.29 -2.27
C ALA A 133 -14.47 14.19 -2.92
N SER A 134 -14.97 13.25 -2.10
CA SER A 134 -15.88 12.20 -2.58
C SER A 134 -17.22 12.79 -3.03
N ILE A 135 -17.81 13.70 -2.25
CA ILE A 135 -19.06 14.36 -2.64
C ILE A 135 -18.88 15.15 -3.94
N TRP A 136 -17.78 15.89 -4.08
CA TRP A 136 -17.44 16.61 -5.31
C TRP A 136 -17.38 15.65 -6.50
N TYR A 137 -16.60 14.56 -6.39
CA TYR A 137 -16.40 13.62 -7.48
C TYR A 137 -17.70 12.91 -7.89
N TRP A 138 -18.54 12.49 -6.95
CA TRP A 138 -19.76 11.74 -7.26
C TRP A 138 -20.97 12.61 -7.63
N CYS A 139 -21.04 13.83 -7.09
CA CYS A 139 -22.23 14.69 -7.22
C CYS A 139 -22.01 15.94 -8.08
N ALA A 140 -20.78 16.46 -8.18
CA ALA A 140 -20.48 17.70 -8.91
C ALA A 140 -19.63 17.48 -10.19
N ASP A 141 -18.93 16.34 -10.31
CA ASP A 141 -18.20 16.02 -11.54
C ASP A 141 -19.16 15.72 -12.70
N GLN A 142 -19.07 16.54 -13.73
CA GLN A 142 -19.94 16.53 -14.89
C GLN A 142 -19.94 15.18 -15.62
N MET A 143 -18.79 14.50 -15.69
CA MET A 143 -18.70 13.21 -16.38
C MET A 143 -19.49 12.11 -15.67
N MET A 144 -19.60 12.16 -14.34
CA MET A 144 -20.42 11.20 -13.58
C MET A 144 -21.90 11.56 -13.62
N VAL A 145 -22.23 12.84 -13.45
CA VAL A 145 -23.61 13.33 -13.51
C VAL A 145 -24.25 12.96 -14.86
N GLN A 146 -23.53 13.15 -15.97
CA GLN A 146 -24.03 12.81 -17.31
C GLN A 146 -24.33 11.32 -17.50
N ARG A 147 -23.54 10.43 -16.90
CA ARG A 147 -23.77 8.97 -16.97
C ARG A 147 -25.08 8.57 -16.29
N VAL A 148 -25.42 9.23 -15.18
CA VAL A 148 -26.66 8.99 -14.45
C VAL A 148 -27.86 9.59 -15.19
N LEU A 149 -27.72 10.78 -15.78
CA LEU A 149 -28.79 11.45 -16.53
C LEU A 149 -29.13 10.76 -17.86
N ALA A 150 -28.17 10.03 -18.45
CA ALA A 150 -28.41 9.24 -19.67
C ALA A 150 -29.19 7.93 -19.42
N ALA A 151 -29.52 7.61 -18.17
CA ALA A 151 -30.30 6.42 -17.83
C ALA A 151 -31.75 6.53 -18.33
N LYS A 152 -32.31 5.41 -18.82
CA LYS A 152 -33.67 5.36 -19.37
C LYS A 152 -34.78 5.61 -18.35
N SER A 153 -34.50 5.43 -17.05
CA SER A 153 -35.45 5.69 -15.98
C SER A 153 -34.74 5.92 -14.65
N LEU A 154 -35.45 6.56 -13.71
CA LEU A 154 -34.93 6.86 -12.38
C LEU A 154 -34.63 5.59 -11.56
N SER A 155 -35.44 4.53 -11.71
CA SER A 155 -35.20 3.25 -11.04
C SER A 155 -33.92 2.57 -11.54
N HIS A 156 -33.62 2.68 -12.84
CA HIS A 156 -32.36 2.17 -13.41
C HIS A 156 -31.15 2.98 -12.94
N ALA A 157 -31.29 4.31 -12.84
CA ALA A 157 -30.26 5.18 -12.31
C ALA A 157 -29.93 4.84 -10.85
N GLN A 158 -30.95 4.71 -9.99
CA GLN A 158 -30.79 4.34 -8.58
C GLN A 158 -30.23 2.92 -8.40
N GLY A 159 -30.69 1.96 -9.20
CA GLY A 159 -30.14 0.61 -9.20
C GLY A 159 -28.67 0.58 -9.62
N ALA A 160 -28.29 1.38 -10.62
CA ALA A 160 -26.90 1.52 -11.07
C ALA A 160 -26.00 2.14 -10.00
N THR A 161 -26.47 3.17 -9.26
CA THR A 161 -25.67 3.78 -8.19
C THR A 161 -25.47 2.85 -7.00
N LEU A 162 -26.49 2.07 -6.60
CA LEU A 162 -26.36 1.05 -5.56
C LEU A 162 -25.39 -0.07 -5.97
N MET A 163 -25.52 -0.58 -7.20
CA MET A 163 -24.60 -1.59 -7.75
C MET A 163 -23.16 -1.06 -7.80
N ALA A 164 -22.97 0.18 -8.24
CA ALA A 164 -21.64 0.81 -8.28
C ALA A 164 -21.04 0.97 -6.87
N GLY A 165 -21.86 1.26 -5.85
CA GLY A 165 -21.44 1.27 -4.45
C GLY A 165 -20.93 -0.10 -3.98
N PHE A 166 -21.63 -1.17 -4.33
CA PHE A 166 -21.20 -2.54 -4.01
C PHE A 166 -19.90 -2.92 -4.72
N ILE A 167 -19.79 -2.63 -6.02
CA ILE A 167 -18.60 -2.94 -6.82
C ILE A 167 -17.35 -2.21 -6.30
N LYS A 168 -17.47 -1.03 -5.70
CA LYS A 168 -16.33 -0.29 -5.12
C LYS A 168 -15.58 -1.01 -4.01
N ILE A 169 -16.17 -2.03 -3.39
CA ILE A 169 -15.50 -2.84 -2.38
C ILE A 169 -14.41 -3.73 -3.02
N PHE A 170 -14.59 -4.15 -4.27
CA PHE A 170 -13.67 -5.06 -4.96
C PHE A 170 -12.28 -4.46 -5.25
N PRO A 171 -12.15 -3.23 -5.78
CA PRO A 171 -10.85 -2.61 -6.04
C PRO A 171 -9.89 -2.62 -4.85
N LEU A 172 -10.39 -2.53 -3.62
CA LEU A 172 -9.57 -2.65 -2.42
C LEU A 172 -8.79 -3.98 -2.41
N PHE A 173 -9.47 -5.11 -2.60
CA PHE A 173 -8.83 -6.41 -2.62
C PHE A 173 -7.91 -6.59 -3.83
N ILE A 174 -8.33 -6.08 -4.98
CA ILE A 174 -7.62 -6.25 -6.26
C ILE A 174 -6.33 -5.43 -6.32
N ILE A 175 -6.24 -4.30 -5.61
CA ILE A 175 -5.05 -3.44 -5.60
C ILE A 175 -4.18 -3.72 -4.38
N VAL A 176 -4.78 -3.91 -3.19
CA VAL A 176 -4.02 -4.06 -1.94
C VAL A 176 -3.34 -5.42 -1.86
N LEU A 177 -4.02 -6.51 -2.23
CA LEU A 177 -3.41 -7.86 -2.18
C LEU A 177 -2.14 -7.99 -3.03
N PRO A 178 -2.12 -7.65 -4.33
CA PRO A 178 -0.89 -7.72 -5.10
C PRO A 178 0.17 -6.73 -4.59
N GLY A 179 -0.23 -5.59 -4.02
CA GLY A 179 0.70 -4.66 -3.37
C GLY A 179 1.43 -5.29 -2.17
N MET A 180 0.69 -5.95 -1.27
CA MET A 180 1.27 -6.64 -0.12
C MET A 180 2.16 -7.82 -0.54
N ILE A 181 1.72 -8.60 -1.53
CA ILE A 181 2.52 -9.71 -2.08
C ILE A 181 3.82 -9.16 -2.71
N SER A 182 3.74 -8.05 -3.43
CA SER A 182 4.92 -7.41 -4.02
C SER A 182 5.96 -7.09 -2.95
N ARG A 183 5.52 -6.49 -1.82
CA ARG A 183 6.40 -6.13 -0.71
C ARG A 183 7.17 -7.32 -0.13
N ILE A 184 6.54 -8.49 -0.09
CA ILE A 184 7.16 -9.75 0.39
C ILE A 184 8.15 -10.30 -0.65
N LEU A 185 7.82 -10.23 -1.94
CA LEU A 185 8.63 -10.85 -3.00
C LEU A 185 9.82 -9.99 -3.44
N TYR A 186 9.72 -8.66 -3.30
CA TYR A 186 10.74 -7.70 -3.75
C TYR A 186 11.08 -6.63 -2.68
N PRO A 187 11.46 -7.02 -1.45
CA PRO A 187 11.74 -6.06 -0.38
C PRO A 187 12.83 -5.03 -0.74
N ASP A 188 13.81 -5.43 -1.56
CA ASP A 188 15.00 -4.64 -1.92
C ASP A 188 14.71 -3.56 -2.98
N THR A 189 13.57 -3.64 -3.67
CA THR A 189 13.27 -2.73 -4.79
C THR A 189 12.15 -1.76 -4.46
N ILE A 190 11.18 -2.19 -3.65
CA ILE A 190 9.98 -1.43 -3.29
C ILE A 190 9.88 -1.19 -1.78
N GLY A 191 11.03 -1.28 -1.09
CA GLY A 191 11.23 -1.07 0.34
C GLY A 191 10.96 0.37 0.81
N CYS A 192 11.30 1.35 -0.03
CA CYS A 192 11.17 2.76 0.32
C CYS A 192 10.24 3.51 -0.64
N GLY A 193 9.56 4.55 -0.15
CA GLY A 193 8.63 5.36 -0.95
C GLY A 193 9.33 6.22 -2.00
N THR A 194 10.49 6.76 -1.66
CA THR A 194 11.30 7.70 -2.47
C THR A 194 12.78 7.34 -2.34
N ALA A 195 13.46 7.14 -3.46
CA ALA A 195 14.85 6.68 -3.47
C ALA A 195 15.81 7.74 -2.92
N GLU A 196 15.51 9.02 -3.15
CA GLU A 196 16.30 10.17 -2.71
C GLU A 196 16.22 10.36 -1.19
N GLU A 197 15.01 10.28 -0.62
CA GLU A 197 14.79 10.39 0.82
C GLU A 197 15.42 9.20 1.57
N CYS A 198 15.33 8.01 0.98
CA CYS A 198 16.00 6.82 1.49
C CYS A 198 17.53 6.98 1.48
N LEU A 199 18.09 7.54 0.40
CA LEU A 199 19.52 7.78 0.29
C LEU A 199 19.99 8.80 1.33
N GLU A 200 19.21 9.86 1.57
CA GLU A 200 19.52 10.91 2.54
C GLU A 200 19.49 10.38 3.99
N ILE A 201 18.49 9.57 4.33
CA ILE A 201 18.29 9.08 5.70
C ILE A 201 19.10 7.81 5.99
N CYS A 202 19.22 6.91 5.02
CA CYS A 202 19.68 5.52 5.20
C CYS A 202 20.94 5.17 4.41
N GLY A 203 21.51 6.11 3.64
CA GLY A 203 22.72 5.88 2.84
C GLY A 203 22.58 4.82 1.74
N ASN A 204 21.36 4.34 1.48
CA ASN A 204 21.02 3.35 0.46
C ASN A 204 19.74 3.79 -0.25
N ARG A 205 19.67 3.66 -1.58
CA ARG A 205 18.50 4.04 -2.38
C ARG A 205 17.30 3.10 -2.21
N HIS A 206 17.52 1.94 -1.59
CA HIS A 206 16.62 0.80 -1.60
C HIS A 206 16.02 0.46 -0.22
N GLY A 207 16.50 1.12 0.85
CA GLY A 207 16.21 0.77 2.24
C GLY A 207 17.25 -0.18 2.81
#